data_AF-A0A139WU05-F1
#
_entry.id   AF-A0A139WU05-F1
#
_cell.length_a   1.000
_cell.length_b   1.000
_cell.length_c   1.000
_cell.angle_alpha   90.00
_cell.angle_beta   90.00
_cell.angle_gamma   90.00
#
_symmetry.space_group_name_H-M   'P 1'
#
loop_
_entity.id
_entity.type
_entity.pdbx_description
1 polymer ?
#
loop_
_entity_poly.entity_id
_entity_poly.type
_entity_poly.pdbx_seq_one_letter_code
_entity_poly.pdbx_strand_id
1 'polypeptide(L)'
;MTDKRRSVDYKQVSGYVLLDIAREFKSVCAREGISQSDAIEEMLCEWLAKRTASNFSTPEQTYFPRTIAELVRVNMTKLRHLGIKNLQALAKGEVLPTPGDFAIITSTLGIPEQERKMIWQQTFKCLHDNSGGVIDEYECSESHQSTRLEL
;
A
#
# COMPACT_ATOMS: atom_id res chain seq x y z
N MET A 1 39.61 -0.02 2.57
CA MET A 1 38.45 -0.83 3.00
C MET A 1 37.84 -0.14 4.20
N THR A 2 36.65 0.45 4.04
CA THR A 2 35.97 1.16 5.13
C THR A 2 35.44 0.14 6.13
N ASP A 3 35.76 0.29 7.42
CA ASP A 3 35.21 -0.56 8.46
C ASP A 3 33.71 -0.28 8.61
N LYS A 4 32.88 -1.09 7.93
CA LYS A 4 31.41 -0.99 7.96
C LYS A 4 30.84 -1.07 9.38
N ARG A 5 31.58 -1.62 10.37
CA ARG A 5 31.10 -1.72 11.76
C ARG A 5 31.13 -0.39 12.51
N ARG A 6 31.99 0.53 12.07
CA ARG A 6 32.22 1.83 12.72
C ARG A 6 31.67 3.02 11.91
N SER A 7 31.15 2.75 10.72
CA SER A 7 30.53 3.77 9.89
C SER A 7 29.11 4.07 10.37
N VAL A 8 28.74 5.35 10.34
CA VAL A 8 27.38 5.83 10.65
C VAL A 8 26.37 5.44 9.57
N ASP A 9 26.85 5.15 8.36
CA ASP A 9 26.02 4.82 7.20
C ASP A 9 25.59 3.34 7.17
N TYR A 10 26.12 2.52 8.08
CA TYR A 10 25.86 1.08 8.11
C TYR A 10 25.17 0.65 9.40
N LYS A 11 24.18 -0.22 9.26
CA LYS A 11 23.50 -0.87 10.38
C LYS A 11 23.48 -2.38 10.19
N GLN A 12 23.74 -3.12 11.27
CA GLN A 12 23.64 -4.58 11.24
C GLN A 12 22.19 -5.02 11.12
N VAL A 13 21.93 -5.94 10.18
CA VAL A 13 20.70 -6.72 10.10
C VAL A 13 20.95 -8.08 10.79
N SER A 14 20.09 -8.48 11.72
CA SER A 14 20.22 -9.72 12.48
C SER A 14 19.08 -10.70 12.18
N GLY A 15 19.38 -12.00 12.17
CA GLY A 15 18.42 -13.07 11.91
C GLY A 15 19.02 -14.46 12.06
N TYR A 16 18.16 -15.46 12.19
CA TYR A 16 18.55 -16.87 12.20
C TYR A 16 18.28 -17.51 10.84
N VAL A 17 19.20 -18.38 10.40
CA VAL A 17 19.07 -19.20 9.21
C VAL A 17 19.43 -20.65 9.54
N LEU A 18 19.06 -21.58 8.68
CA LEU A 18 19.43 -23.00 8.86
C LEU A 18 20.95 -23.19 8.85
N LEU A 19 21.44 -24.09 9.69
CA LEU A 19 22.88 -24.34 9.87
C LEU A 19 23.58 -24.68 8.55
N ASP A 20 22.99 -25.56 7.76
CA ASP A 20 23.59 -26.03 6.51
C ASP A 20 23.66 -24.90 5.48
N ILE A 21 22.61 -24.08 5.40
CA ILE A 21 22.60 -22.87 4.55
C ILE A 21 23.70 -21.88 4.98
N ALA A 22 23.86 -21.65 6.28
CA ALA A 22 24.91 -20.76 6.78
C ALA A 22 26.32 -21.25 6.44
N ARG A 23 26.54 -22.57 6.48
CA ARG A 23 27.83 -23.19 6.13
C ARG A 23 28.11 -23.06 4.65
N GLU A 24 27.12 -23.38 3.82
CA GLU A 24 27.23 -23.29 2.37
C GLU A 24 27.48 -21.85 1.93
N PHE A 25 26.69 -20.89 2.42
CA PHE A 25 26.87 -19.47 2.15
C PHE A 25 28.30 -19.01 2.44
N LYS A 26 28.83 -19.33 3.63
CA LYS A 26 30.21 -18.98 4.00
C LYS A 26 31.25 -19.64 3.09
N SER A 27 31.02 -20.89 2.70
CA SER A 27 31.91 -21.62 1.79
C SER A 27 31.94 -20.98 0.40
N VAL A 28 30.78 -20.58 -0.13
CA VAL A 28 30.66 -19.88 -1.41
C VAL A 28 31.40 -18.54 -1.37
N CYS A 29 31.13 -17.70 -0.35
CA CYS A 29 31.82 -16.42 -0.19
C CYS A 29 33.34 -16.59 -0.13
N ALA A 30 33.84 -17.59 0.62
CA ALA A 30 35.26 -17.85 0.73
C ALA A 30 35.88 -18.31 -0.61
N ARG A 31 35.17 -19.17 -1.36
CA ARG A 31 35.61 -19.66 -2.66
C ARG A 31 35.67 -18.55 -3.71
N GLU A 32 34.74 -17.61 -3.65
CA GLU A 32 34.62 -16.51 -4.62
C GLU A 32 35.39 -15.26 -4.19
N GLY A 33 35.99 -15.26 -3.00
CA GLY A 33 36.71 -14.11 -2.47
C GLY A 33 35.82 -12.91 -2.14
N ILE A 34 34.52 -13.15 -1.93
CA ILE A 34 33.51 -12.13 -1.64
C ILE A 34 33.34 -12.01 -0.12
N SER A 35 33.20 -10.77 0.38
CA SER A 35 32.92 -10.59 1.80
C SER A 35 31.47 -10.97 2.13
N GLN A 36 31.25 -11.63 3.27
CA GLN A 36 29.89 -12.02 3.70
C GLN A 36 28.96 -10.80 3.80
N SER A 37 29.49 -9.64 4.21
CA SER A 37 28.71 -8.40 4.28
C SER A 37 28.27 -7.92 2.90
N ASP A 38 29.14 -7.98 1.90
CA ASP A 38 28.81 -7.54 0.53
C ASP A 38 27.78 -8.47 -0.11
N ALA A 39 27.92 -9.78 0.07
CA ALA A 39 26.94 -10.75 -0.40
C ALA A 39 25.56 -10.59 0.28
N ILE A 40 25.53 -10.30 1.58
CA ILE A 40 24.29 -9.98 2.30
C ILE A 40 23.69 -8.67 1.77
N GLU A 41 24.50 -7.65 1.53
CA GLU A 41 24.06 -6.35 1.01
C GLU A 41 23.43 -6.51 -0.39
N GLU A 42 24.06 -7.30 -1.27
CA GLU A 42 23.51 -7.65 -2.57
C GLU A 42 22.17 -8.40 -2.45
N MET A 43 22.11 -9.44 -1.62
CA MET A 43 20.85 -10.18 -1.38
C MET A 43 19.74 -9.29 -0.83
N LEU A 44 20.05 -8.36 0.07
CA LEU A 44 19.08 -7.40 0.62
C LEU A 44 18.60 -6.43 -0.46
N CYS A 45 19.52 -5.89 -1.27
CA CYS A 45 19.20 -5.04 -2.41
C CYS A 45 18.30 -5.79 -3.40
N GLU A 46 18.61 -7.03 -3.75
CA GLU A 46 17.77 -7.85 -4.60
C GLU A 46 16.39 -8.13 -3.99
N TRP A 47 16.33 -8.44 -2.70
CA TRP A 47 15.06 -8.72 -2.03
C TRP A 47 14.18 -7.47 -1.98
N LEU A 48 14.77 -6.31 -1.68
CA LEU A 48 14.10 -5.01 -1.72
C LEU A 48 13.70 -4.64 -3.13
N ALA A 49 14.56 -4.87 -4.12
CA ALA A 49 14.26 -4.64 -5.53
C ALA A 49 13.14 -5.56 -6.01
N LYS A 50 13.13 -6.83 -5.62
CA LYS A 50 12.03 -7.77 -5.90
C LYS A 50 10.74 -7.27 -5.28
N ARG A 51 10.72 -6.77 -4.05
CA ARG A 51 9.49 -6.22 -3.43
C ARG A 51 9.09 -4.86 -4.01
N THR A 52 10.05 -4.03 -4.40
CA THR A 52 9.78 -2.70 -4.97
C THR A 52 9.40 -2.78 -6.46
N ALA A 53 9.94 -3.74 -7.21
CA ALA A 53 9.58 -4.05 -8.58
C ALA A 53 8.35 -4.98 -8.67
N SER A 54 8.09 -5.80 -7.65
CA SER A 54 6.83 -6.55 -7.48
C SER A 54 5.67 -5.64 -7.06
N ASN A 55 5.95 -4.42 -6.55
CA ASN A 55 4.94 -3.36 -6.55
C ASN A 55 4.49 -2.95 -7.99
N PHE A 56 5.22 -3.38 -9.03
CA PHE A 56 4.87 -3.18 -10.44
C PHE A 56 4.57 -4.49 -11.20
N SER A 57 4.83 -5.68 -10.65
CA SER A 57 4.49 -6.95 -11.33
C SER A 57 4.27 -8.12 -10.35
N THR A 58 2.98 -8.42 -10.12
CA THR A 58 2.38 -9.60 -9.47
C THR A 58 2.52 -9.77 -7.95
N PRO A 59 1.46 -10.29 -7.26
CA PRO A 59 0.98 -9.69 -6.03
C PRO A 59 1.27 -10.56 -4.79
N GLU A 60 2.26 -10.18 -3.97
CA GLU A 60 1.96 -10.22 -2.53
C GLU A 60 0.99 -9.09 -2.29
N GLN A 61 -0.30 -9.44 -2.25
CA GLN A 61 -1.34 -8.62 -1.65
C GLN A 61 -0.93 -8.32 -0.20
N THR A 62 -0.15 -7.26 -0.02
CA THR A 62 -0.71 -6.17 0.78
C THR A 62 -2.02 -5.88 0.06
N TYR A 63 -3.11 -6.50 0.52
CA TYR A 63 -4.46 -6.16 0.05
C TYR A 63 -4.63 -4.71 0.46
N PHE A 64 -4.11 -3.80 -0.36
CA PHE A 64 -4.51 -2.43 -0.36
C PHE A 64 -5.96 -2.52 -0.80
N PRO A 65 -6.89 -2.39 0.14
CA PRO A 65 -8.27 -2.62 -0.17
C PRO A 65 -8.66 -1.57 -1.19
N ARG A 66 -8.97 -2.03 -2.41
CA ARG A 66 -9.20 -1.12 -3.53
C ARG A 66 -10.51 -0.37 -3.36
N THR A 67 -11.40 -0.90 -2.53
CA THR A 67 -12.69 -0.32 -2.24
C THR A 67 -12.93 -0.27 -0.74
N ILE A 68 -13.88 0.58 -0.35
CA ILE A 68 -14.34 0.68 1.04
C ILE A 68 -14.84 -0.68 1.54
N ALA A 69 -15.54 -1.45 0.70
CA ALA A 69 -16.07 -2.76 1.10
C ALA A 69 -14.95 -3.74 1.46
N GLU A 70 -13.89 -3.77 0.66
CA GLU A 70 -12.72 -4.58 0.94
C GLU A 70 -11.97 -4.11 2.18
N LEU A 71 -11.87 -2.79 2.37
CA LEU A 71 -11.20 -2.16 3.51
C LEU A 71 -11.89 -2.56 4.82
N VAL A 72 -13.22 -2.51 4.80
CA VAL A 72 -14.06 -2.88 5.91
C VAL A 72 -13.97 -4.39 6.18
N ARG A 73 -14.10 -5.23 5.14
CA ARG A 73 -14.04 -6.69 5.25
C ARG A 73 -12.76 -7.19 5.92
N VAL A 74 -11.60 -6.67 5.50
CA VAL A 74 -10.28 -7.08 6.03
C VAL A 74 -10.08 -6.60 7.48
N ASN A 75 -10.69 -5.47 7.86
CA ASN A 75 -10.49 -4.84 9.17
C ASN A 75 -11.69 -4.99 10.12
N MET A 76 -12.56 -5.97 9.88
CA MET A 76 -13.80 -6.18 10.63
C MET A 76 -13.63 -6.18 12.15
N THR A 77 -12.59 -6.84 12.66
CA THR A 77 -12.35 -6.98 14.10
C THR A 77 -12.01 -5.64 14.77
N LYS A 78 -11.28 -4.76 14.06
CA LYS A 78 -10.92 -3.42 14.54
C LYS A 78 -12.11 -2.47 14.47
N LEU A 79 -12.92 -2.55 13.41
CA LEU A 79 -14.04 -1.64 13.16
C LEU A 79 -15.32 -1.99 13.96
N ARG A 80 -15.49 -3.26 14.39
CA ARG A 80 -16.68 -3.72 15.14
C ARG A 80 -16.92 -2.93 16.43
N HIS A 81 -15.86 -2.46 17.08
CA HIS A 81 -15.92 -1.74 18.34
C HIS A 81 -16.30 -0.26 18.20
N LEU A 82 -16.37 0.26 16.97
CA LEU A 82 -16.65 1.68 16.69
C LEU A 82 -18.14 2.02 16.57
N GLY A 83 -19.04 1.03 16.68
CA GLY A 83 -20.49 1.27 16.66
C GLY A 83 -21.06 1.68 15.29
N ILE A 84 -20.35 1.46 14.19
CA ILE A 84 -20.83 1.71 12.83
C ILE A 84 -22.00 0.76 12.54
N LYS A 85 -23.23 1.30 12.48
CA LYS A 85 -24.47 0.50 12.41
C LYS A 85 -24.56 -0.39 11.17
N ASN A 86 -24.00 0.05 10.05
CA ASN A 86 -24.12 -0.59 8.74
C ASN A 86 -22.87 -1.38 8.33
N LEU A 87 -21.99 -1.70 9.29
CA LEU A 87 -20.66 -2.21 9.01
C LEU A 87 -20.65 -3.52 8.20
N GLN A 88 -21.65 -4.39 8.38
CA GLN A 88 -21.80 -5.61 7.58
C GLN A 88 -22.26 -5.33 6.13
N ALA A 89 -23.19 -4.39 5.93
CA ALA A 89 -23.64 -4.00 4.59
C ALA A 89 -22.50 -3.32 3.81
N LEU A 90 -21.67 -2.52 4.51
CA LEU A 90 -20.46 -1.93 3.96
C LEU A 90 -19.46 -3.02 3.52
N ALA A 91 -19.21 -4.03 4.35
CA ALA A 91 -18.26 -5.12 4.04
C ALA A 91 -18.65 -5.93 2.79
N LYS A 92 -19.96 -6.01 2.50
CA LYS A 92 -20.51 -6.69 1.32
C LYS A 92 -20.60 -5.79 0.09
N GLY A 93 -20.38 -4.48 0.24
CA GLY A 93 -20.55 -3.51 -0.84
C GLY A 93 -22.01 -3.22 -1.22
N GLU A 94 -22.96 -3.58 -0.36
CA GLU A 94 -24.40 -3.35 -0.59
C GLU A 94 -24.79 -1.88 -0.40
N VAL A 95 -24.03 -1.14 0.43
CA VAL A 95 -24.30 0.25 0.79
C VAL A 95 -22.98 1.04 0.75
N LEU A 96 -23.04 2.31 0.35
CA LEU A 96 -21.91 3.24 0.44
C LEU A 96 -21.80 3.84 1.85
N PRO A 97 -20.58 4.05 2.39
CA PRO A 97 -20.45 4.70 3.67
C PRO A 97 -20.86 6.17 3.58
N THR A 98 -21.51 6.66 4.62
CA THR A 98 -21.67 8.09 4.84
C THR A 98 -20.29 8.74 5.00
N PRO A 99 -20.07 10.01 4.60
CA PRO A 99 -18.77 10.67 4.77
C PRO A 99 -18.23 10.62 6.20
N GLY A 100 -19.12 10.67 7.20
CA GLY A 100 -18.76 10.50 8.61
C GLY A 100 -18.25 9.10 8.96
N ASP A 101 -18.91 8.04 8.48
CA ASP A 101 -18.46 6.66 8.71
C ASP A 101 -17.12 6.40 8.01
N PHE A 102 -16.94 6.93 6.81
CA PHE A 102 -15.69 6.81 6.07
C PHE A 102 -14.52 7.51 6.79
N ALA A 103 -14.76 8.70 7.36
CA ALA A 103 -13.76 9.38 8.18
C ALA A 103 -13.37 8.57 9.43
N ILE A 104 -14.35 7.94 10.10
CA ILE A 104 -14.11 7.08 11.26
C ILE A 104 -13.29 5.83 10.88
N ILE A 105 -13.66 5.15 9.80
CA ILE A 105 -12.98 3.95 9.29
C ILE A 105 -11.52 4.28 8.95
N THR A 106 -11.30 5.32 8.15
CA THR A 106 -9.96 5.66 7.66
C THR A 106 -9.04 6.20 8.75
N SER A 107 -9.58 6.99 9.68
CA SER A 107 -8.84 7.48 10.86
C SER A 107 -8.42 6.33 11.77
N THR A 108 -9.33 5.39 12.07
CA THR A 108 -9.02 4.24 12.94
C THR A 108 -7.96 3.32 12.34
N LEU A 109 -7.91 3.23 11.01
CA LEU A 109 -6.94 2.42 10.29
C LEU A 109 -5.63 3.17 9.99
N GLY A 110 -5.50 4.43 10.41
CA GLY A 110 -4.30 5.23 10.19
C GLY A 110 -4.01 5.55 8.73
N ILE A 111 -5.05 5.65 7.89
CA ILE A 111 -4.91 5.82 6.44
C ILE A 111 -4.66 7.31 6.11
N PRO A 112 -3.58 7.64 5.39
CA PRO A 112 -3.24 9.02 5.02
C PRO A 112 -4.24 9.61 4.00
N GLU A 113 -4.34 10.93 3.94
CA GLU A 113 -5.31 11.65 3.08
C GLU A 113 -5.26 11.25 1.61
N GLN A 114 -4.07 11.06 1.06
CA GLN A 114 -3.90 10.68 -0.33
C GLN A 114 -4.55 9.32 -0.63
N GLU A 115 -4.37 8.35 0.27
CA GLU A 115 -4.97 7.02 0.13
C GLU A 115 -6.49 7.05 0.34
N ARG A 116 -6.99 7.90 1.24
CA ARG A 116 -8.43 8.10 1.44
C ARG A 116 -9.12 8.56 0.14
N LYS A 117 -8.51 9.50 -0.58
CA LYS A 117 -9.01 10.00 -1.87
C LYS A 117 -9.04 8.89 -2.93
N MET A 118 -7.98 8.08 -3.01
CA MET A 118 -7.90 6.97 -3.96
C MET A 118 -8.94 5.89 -3.67
N ILE A 119 -9.10 5.45 -2.40
CA ILE A 119 -10.08 4.42 -2.01
C ILE A 119 -11.51 4.90 -2.30
N TRP A 120 -11.78 6.18 -2.07
CA TRP A 120 -13.07 6.78 -2.39
C TRP A 120 -13.33 6.71 -3.89
N GLN A 121 -12.45 7.29 -4.72
CA GLN A 121 -12.59 7.30 -6.18
C GLN A 121 -12.74 5.90 -6.79
N GLN A 122 -11.95 4.95 -6.31
CA GLN A 122 -11.95 3.57 -6.80
C GLN A 122 -13.25 2.83 -6.43
N THR A 123 -13.87 3.15 -5.29
CA THR A 123 -15.17 2.61 -4.89
C THR A 123 -16.28 3.05 -5.85
N PHE A 124 -16.28 4.33 -6.28
CA PHE A 124 -17.25 4.82 -7.27
C PHE A 124 -17.00 4.27 -8.68
N LYS A 125 -15.74 4.12 -9.07
CA LYS A 125 -15.39 3.52 -10.38
C LYS A 125 -15.90 2.08 -10.50
N CYS A 126 -15.76 1.26 -9.46
CA CYS A 126 -16.24 -0.13 -9.47
C CYS A 126 -17.77 -0.26 -9.47
N LEU A 127 -18.51 0.74 -8.99
CA LEU A 127 -19.97 0.76 -9.09
C LEU A 127 -20.45 0.99 -10.53
N HIS A 128 -19.69 1.75 -11.31
CA HIS A 128 -20.00 2.03 -12.71
C HIS A 128 -19.72 0.83 -13.62
N ASP A 129 -18.68 0.04 -13.34
CA ASP A 129 -18.31 -1.13 -14.16
C ASP A 129 -19.26 -2.34 -13.97
N ASN A 130 -19.96 -2.43 -12.83
CA ASN A 130 -20.96 -3.48 -12.57
C ASN A 130 -22.38 -3.13 -13.04
N SER A 131 -22.59 -1.88 -13.48
CA SER A 131 -23.80 -1.44 -14.14
C SER A 131 -23.55 -1.48 -15.64
N GLY A 132 -23.99 -2.54 -16.31
CA GLY A 132 -23.96 -2.61 -17.77
C GLY A 132 -24.52 -1.31 -18.39
N GLY A 133 -23.64 -0.59 -19.08
CA GLY A 133 -23.91 0.49 -20.03
C GLY A 133 -25.04 1.45 -19.69
N VAL A 134 -24.70 2.59 -19.06
CA VAL A 134 -25.27 3.89 -19.43
C VAL A 134 -24.13 4.90 -19.40
N ILE A 135 -23.86 5.50 -20.57
CA ILE A 135 -23.07 6.71 -20.67
C ILE A 135 -23.92 7.80 -20.02
N ASP A 136 -23.43 8.42 -18.95
CA ASP A 136 -23.82 9.79 -18.66
C ASP A 136 -22.54 10.63 -18.56
N GLU A 137 -22.36 11.42 -19.61
CA GLU A 137 -21.49 12.58 -19.63
C GLU A 137 -21.87 13.47 -18.45
N TYR A 138 -20.88 13.85 -17.65
CA TYR A 138 -20.99 15.10 -16.91
C TYR A 138 -19.72 15.91 -17.14
N GLU A 139 -19.87 16.84 -18.07
CA GLU A 139 -19.10 18.06 -18.20
C GLU A 139 -18.86 18.67 -16.81
N CYS A 140 -17.60 18.89 -16.45
CA CYS A 140 -17.30 19.98 -15.54
C CYS A 140 -16.90 21.17 -16.41
N SER A 141 -17.90 21.99 -16.67
CA SER A 141 -17.86 23.21 -17.45
C SER A 141 -16.69 24.10 -17.06
N GLU A 142 -16.01 24.63 -18.08
CA GLU A 142 -15.33 25.91 -17.95
C GLU A 142 -16.33 26.95 -17.44
N SER A 143 -15.99 27.62 -16.34
CA SER A 143 -16.56 28.92 -16.01
C SER A 143 -15.42 29.90 -15.81
N HIS A 144 -14.97 30.49 -16.92
CA HIS A 144 -14.49 31.86 -16.91
C HIS A 144 -15.67 32.77 -16.57
N GLN A 145 -15.45 33.73 -15.66
CA GLN A 145 -15.95 35.11 -15.64
C GLN A 145 -15.77 35.65 -14.19
N SER A 146 -15.43 36.90 -13.92
CA SER A 146 -15.50 38.09 -14.75
C SER A 146 -14.65 39.22 -14.14
N THR A 147 -13.93 39.91 -15.01
CA THR A 147 -13.82 41.37 -15.14
C THR A 147 -13.51 42.24 -13.90
N ARG A 148 -12.40 42.98 -13.98
CA ARG A 148 -12.39 44.40 -13.60
C ARG A 148 -11.63 45.23 -14.64
N LEU A 149 -12.41 45.78 -15.56
CA LEU A 149 -12.11 46.94 -16.39
C LEU A 149 -12.12 48.17 -15.46
N GLU A 150 -11.16 49.08 -15.58
CA GLU A 150 -11.33 50.34 -16.33
C GLU A 150 -10.11 51.26 -16.18
N LEU A 151 -9.74 51.82 -17.35
CA LEU A 151 -9.11 53.11 -17.67
C LEU A 151 -7.77 53.49 -17.03
#